data_AF-A0A920T0K4-F1
#
_entry.id   AF-A0A920T0K4-F1
#
_cell.length_a   1.000
_cell.length_b   1.000
_cell.length_c   1.000
_cell.angle_alpha   90.00
_cell.angle_beta   90.00
_cell.angle_gamma   90.00
#
_symmetry.space_group_name_H-M   'P 1'
#
loop_
_entity.id
_entity.type
_entity.pdbx_description
1 polymer ?
#
loop_
_entity_poly.entity_id
_entity_poly.type
_entity_poly.pdbx_seq_one_letter_code
_entity_poly.pdbx_strand_id
1 'polypeptide(L)'
;MNTHIFVIYHNTVKPDSIFNPKVYYTDSIKKNFTFFGVNELYEKNIVNDKGYNKIYEYDLVKYNPFLQKRGYMETSVYLHTYWNNLHKEYDHIGFCQYDMVHSNPLPILNKNTIVVQSTTKNIVSHNRWHNMMCPNFRNLQFILDSYNKFFKTKYVITDLNGLPLSLWQTNIYPIKIFEKLCKWLEIFVDEIYPWSIEEPYETHWGVIGGFTERAIALFNAIEKKIGITTIAWRLEHRPRILAVERFQYNPKHWINQFDLNIYTKFNGTLSKDSFNTLKTIEVKDSDNDSQNKIYYIKSKIVKITHIYRISPNKTSNSIILYIPENIKQFKKRYQAIQDSLDNYRIHYDESENIYLESISENIIYVWNTIIKYT
;
A
#
# COMPACT_ATOMS: atom_id res chain seq x y z
N MET A 1 26.77 10.60 8.36
CA MET A 1 25.71 9.63 7.99
C MET A 1 24.83 10.29 6.95
N ASN A 2 24.49 9.56 5.89
CA ASN A 2 23.67 10.06 4.80
C ASN A 2 22.19 9.78 5.09
N THR A 3 21.38 10.83 5.18
CA THR A 3 19.93 10.74 5.45
C THR A 3 19.16 11.29 4.26
N HIS A 4 18.15 10.56 3.81
CA HIS A 4 17.25 11.02 2.75
C HIS A 4 15.80 10.93 3.17
N ILE A 5 14.96 11.88 2.74
CA ILE A 5 13.56 11.97 3.19
C ILE A 5 12.61 12.08 2.00
N PHE A 6 11.61 11.19 1.97
CA PHE A 6 10.52 11.27 1.02
C PHE A 6 9.39 12.16 1.56
N VAL A 7 9.07 13.22 0.82
CA VAL A 7 7.93 14.11 1.11
C VAL A 7 6.74 13.65 0.29
N ILE A 8 5.75 13.05 0.95
CA ILE A 8 4.63 12.35 0.31
C ILE A 8 3.49 13.33 0.03
N TYR A 9 2.99 13.35 -1.21
CA TYR A 9 1.90 14.25 -1.61
C TYR A 9 0.90 13.62 -2.59
N HIS A 10 -0.38 13.98 -2.45
CA HIS A 10 -1.48 13.37 -3.20
C HIS A 10 -1.87 14.11 -4.49
N ASN A 11 -1.62 15.42 -4.58
CA ASN A 11 -1.99 16.23 -5.75
C ASN A 11 -0.99 17.37 -5.94
N THR A 12 -1.23 18.49 -5.26
CA THR A 12 -0.42 19.70 -5.40
C THR A 12 0.38 19.93 -4.13
N VAL A 13 1.69 20.11 -4.28
CA VAL A 13 2.60 20.44 -3.18
C VAL A 13 3.22 21.82 -3.40
N LYS A 14 3.40 22.58 -2.32
CA LYS A 14 4.02 23.91 -2.33
C LYS A 14 5.29 23.88 -1.48
N PRO A 15 6.48 23.57 -2.04
CA PRO A 15 7.73 23.46 -1.29
C PRO A 15 8.03 24.67 -0.42
N ASP A 16 7.77 25.89 -0.90
CA ASP A 16 7.99 27.15 -0.16
C ASP A 16 7.09 27.28 1.09
N SER A 17 6.04 26.44 1.23
CA SER A 17 5.21 26.37 2.44
C SER A 17 5.62 25.25 3.40
N ILE A 18 6.44 24.31 2.94
CA ILE A 18 6.93 23.16 3.70
C ILE A 18 8.27 23.51 4.33
N PHE A 19 9.16 24.12 3.56
CA PHE A 19 10.53 24.39 3.96
C PHE A 19 10.71 25.85 4.37
N ASN A 20 11.12 26.09 5.61
CA ASN A 20 11.47 27.43 6.06
C ASN A 20 12.75 27.90 5.34
N PRO A 21 12.72 29.00 4.56
CA PRO A 21 13.87 29.46 3.78
C PRO A 21 15.04 29.94 4.64
N LYS A 22 14.84 30.18 5.95
CA LYS A 22 15.94 30.47 6.89
C LYS A 22 16.77 29.24 7.26
N VAL A 23 16.25 28.04 6.99
CA VAL A 23 16.87 26.76 7.39
C VAL A 23 17.21 25.91 6.17
N TYR A 24 16.34 25.91 5.16
CA TYR A 24 16.48 25.08 3.98
C TYR A 24 16.57 25.94 2.72
N TYR A 25 17.72 25.84 2.05
CA TYR A 25 17.95 26.38 0.72
C TYR A 25 17.65 25.32 -0.35
N THR A 26 17.41 25.74 -1.59
CA THR A 26 17.06 24.84 -2.71
C THR A 26 18.03 23.66 -2.86
N ASP A 27 19.33 23.89 -2.76
CA ASP A 27 20.33 22.81 -2.88
C ASP A 27 20.27 21.82 -1.72
N SER A 28 20.00 22.30 -0.50
CA SER A 28 19.79 21.43 0.67
C SER A 28 18.52 20.59 0.51
N ILE A 29 17.46 21.17 -0.05
CA ILE A 29 16.22 20.44 -0.34
C ILE A 29 16.49 19.35 -1.38
N LYS A 30 17.15 19.69 -2.50
CA LYS A 30 17.51 18.71 -3.54
C LYS A 30 18.41 17.61 -2.99
N LYS A 31 19.36 17.94 -2.10
CA LYS A 31 20.29 16.96 -1.54
C LYS A 31 19.61 15.93 -0.63
N ASN A 32 18.68 16.38 0.22
CA ASN A 32 18.18 15.55 1.33
C ASN A 32 16.72 15.10 1.17
N PHE A 33 16.00 15.61 0.17
CA PHE A 33 14.57 15.35 0.00
C PHE A 33 14.22 14.90 -1.41
N THR A 34 13.16 14.11 -1.51
CA THR A 34 12.50 13.77 -2.77
C THR A 34 10.99 13.86 -2.60
N PHE A 35 10.34 14.60 -3.49
CA PHE A 35 8.88 14.69 -3.53
C PHE A 35 8.31 13.41 -4.14
N PHE A 36 7.58 12.65 -3.33
CA PHE A 36 7.04 11.35 -3.70
C PHE A 36 5.53 11.48 -3.96
N GLY A 37 5.15 11.56 -5.23
CA GLY A 37 3.76 11.72 -5.65
C GLY A 37 3.03 10.38 -5.66
N VAL A 38 1.95 10.29 -4.88
CA VAL A 38 1.15 9.05 -4.73
C VAL A 38 -0.23 9.17 -5.35
N ASN A 39 -0.92 8.06 -5.57
CA ASN A 39 -2.27 8.02 -6.15
C ASN A 39 -2.32 8.57 -7.59
N GLU A 40 -2.38 7.67 -8.57
CA GLU A 40 -2.36 8.00 -10.00
C GLU A 40 -3.58 8.77 -10.51
N LEU A 41 -4.67 8.86 -9.73
CA LEU A 41 -5.93 9.48 -10.16
C LEU A 41 -5.85 11.01 -10.22
N TYR A 42 -4.91 11.60 -9.48
CA TYR A 42 -4.76 13.05 -9.44
C TYR A 42 -3.49 13.46 -10.16
N GLU A 43 -3.60 14.46 -11.03
CA GLU A 43 -2.43 15.11 -11.62
C GLU A 43 -1.52 15.66 -10.52
N LYS A 44 -0.21 15.53 -10.72
CA LYS A 44 0.79 15.92 -9.73
C LYS A 44 1.44 17.23 -10.12
N ASN A 45 1.35 18.20 -9.21
CA ASN A 45 1.92 19.51 -9.42
C ASN A 45 2.82 19.93 -8.25
N ILE A 46 4.04 20.37 -8.55
CA ILE A 46 4.94 21.01 -7.59
C ILE A 46 4.95 22.50 -7.95
N VAL A 47 4.32 23.32 -7.09
CA VAL A 47 4.26 24.76 -7.33
C VAL A 47 5.65 25.36 -7.25
N ASN A 48 6.02 26.18 -8.24
CA ASN A 48 7.35 26.76 -8.38
C ASN A 48 8.45 25.70 -8.33
N ASP A 49 8.32 24.64 -9.16
CA ASP A 49 9.34 23.59 -9.23
C ASP A 49 10.72 24.18 -9.60
N LYS A 50 11.66 24.14 -8.65
CA LYS A 50 13.04 24.64 -8.82
C LYS A 50 13.99 23.53 -9.31
N GLY A 51 13.44 22.50 -9.97
CA GLY A 51 14.16 21.28 -10.35
C GLY A 51 14.37 20.35 -9.16
N TYR A 52 13.34 20.20 -8.33
CA TYR A 52 13.40 19.30 -7.17
C TYR A 52 13.40 17.83 -7.60
N ASN A 53 14.04 16.98 -6.80
CA ASN A 53 13.94 15.54 -6.99
C ASN A 53 12.49 15.09 -6.79
N LYS A 54 11.96 14.35 -7.76
CA LYS A 54 10.59 13.84 -7.73
C LYS A 54 10.53 12.42 -8.23
N ILE A 55 9.71 11.62 -7.56
CA ILE A 55 9.37 10.25 -7.93
C ILE A 55 7.85 10.18 -7.90
N TYR A 56 7.28 9.49 -8.88
CA TYR A 56 5.88 9.11 -8.80
C TYR A 56 5.79 7.63 -8.48
N GLU A 57 4.98 7.31 -7.48
CA GLU A 57 4.82 5.94 -6.98
C GLU A 57 4.53 4.94 -8.08
N TYR A 58 3.67 5.36 -8.99
CA TYR A 58 3.17 4.60 -10.12
C TYR A 58 4.20 4.44 -11.25
N ASP A 59 5.32 5.15 -11.22
CA ASP A 59 6.43 4.99 -12.19
C ASP A 59 7.50 3.99 -11.71
N LEU A 60 7.33 3.39 -10.52
CA LEU A 60 8.27 2.43 -9.97
C LEU A 60 8.15 1.05 -10.63
N VAL A 61 9.29 0.35 -10.69
CA VAL A 61 9.39 -1.00 -11.29
C VAL A 61 8.49 -2.00 -10.55
N LYS A 62 8.53 -1.97 -9.21
CA LYS A 62 7.63 -2.73 -8.35
C LYS A 62 6.57 -1.81 -7.78
N TYR A 63 5.42 -1.78 -8.44
CA TYR A 63 4.29 -0.94 -8.06
C TYR A 63 3.04 -1.79 -7.84
N ASN A 64 2.40 -1.61 -6.68
CA ASN A 64 1.14 -2.21 -6.30
C ASN A 64 0.05 -1.11 -6.21
N PRO A 65 -0.81 -1.01 -7.24
CA PRO A 65 -1.88 0.00 -7.30
C PRO A 65 -2.97 -0.22 -6.25
N PHE A 66 -3.12 -1.42 -5.71
CA PHE A 66 -4.14 -1.72 -4.73
C PHE A 66 -3.87 -1.03 -3.38
N LEU A 67 -2.63 -0.69 -3.07
CA LEU A 67 -2.31 0.04 -1.83
C LEU A 67 -2.95 1.44 -1.83
N GLN A 68 -2.80 2.21 -2.90
CA GLN A 68 -3.46 3.52 -2.98
C GLN A 68 -4.98 3.38 -3.06
N LYS A 69 -5.47 2.45 -3.88
CA LYS A 69 -6.91 2.25 -4.09
C LYS A 69 -7.65 1.86 -2.81
N ARG A 70 -7.02 1.09 -1.93
CA ARG A 70 -7.58 0.69 -0.63
C ARG A 70 -7.45 1.76 0.45
N GLY A 71 -6.73 2.86 0.17
CA GLY A 71 -6.56 3.96 1.11
C GLY A 71 -5.44 3.73 2.12
N TYR A 72 -4.38 3.00 1.76
CA TYR A 72 -3.16 2.93 2.58
C TYR A 72 -2.37 4.25 2.58
N MET A 73 -2.68 5.17 1.65
CA MET A 73 -2.15 6.53 1.59
C MET A 73 -0.62 6.55 1.73
N GLU A 74 -0.04 7.23 2.70
CA GLU A 74 1.40 7.36 2.91
C GLU A 74 2.10 6.02 3.20
N THR A 75 1.42 5.03 3.80
CA THR A 75 2.02 3.73 4.12
C THR A 75 2.50 2.99 2.88
N SER A 76 1.80 3.16 1.76
CA SER A 76 2.21 2.54 0.50
C SER A 76 3.62 2.96 0.06
N VAL A 77 4.05 4.18 0.37
CA VAL A 77 5.37 4.71 0.03
C VAL A 77 6.46 3.97 0.81
N TYR A 78 6.20 3.55 2.05
CA TYR A 78 7.14 2.74 2.82
C TYR A 78 7.42 1.42 2.09
N LEU A 79 6.36 0.72 1.66
CA LEU A 79 6.48 -0.56 0.96
C LEU A 79 7.11 -0.41 -0.42
N HIS A 80 6.67 0.57 -1.22
CA HIS A 80 7.25 0.81 -2.54
C HIS A 80 8.71 1.25 -2.48
N THR A 81 9.10 2.04 -1.47
CA THR A 81 10.51 2.37 -1.20
C THR A 81 11.32 1.11 -0.93
N TYR A 82 10.82 0.24 -0.05
CA TYR A 82 11.47 -1.02 0.33
C TYR A 82 11.60 -1.99 -0.86
N TRP A 83 10.51 -2.24 -1.58
CA TRP A 83 10.48 -3.19 -2.70
C TRP A 83 11.40 -2.78 -3.85
N ASN A 84 11.51 -1.48 -4.12
CA ASN A 84 12.36 -0.91 -5.17
C ASN A 84 13.77 -0.57 -4.69
N ASN A 85 14.14 -0.95 -3.46
CA ASN A 85 15.48 -0.73 -2.90
C ASN A 85 15.92 0.76 -2.89
N LEU A 86 14.97 1.71 -2.86
CA LEU A 86 15.28 3.14 -2.90
C LEU A 86 15.98 3.64 -1.63
N HIS A 87 16.08 2.78 -0.61
CA HIS A 87 16.71 3.07 0.68
C HIS A 87 18.16 2.59 0.79
N LYS A 88 18.67 1.79 -0.16
CA LYS A 88 19.94 1.04 0.00
C LYS A 88 21.20 1.90 0.05
N GLU A 89 21.17 3.11 -0.50
CA GLU A 89 22.34 4.00 -0.58
C GLU A 89 22.49 4.94 0.63
N TYR A 90 21.57 4.87 1.58
CA TYR A 90 21.49 5.77 2.71
C TYR A 90 21.79 5.06 4.03
N ASP A 91 22.23 5.81 5.04
CA ASP A 91 22.32 5.30 6.42
C ASP A 91 20.95 5.36 7.11
N HIS A 92 20.16 6.38 6.73
CA HIS A 92 18.83 6.65 7.26
C HIS A 92 17.87 7.02 6.14
N ILE A 93 16.63 6.56 6.27
CA ILE A 93 15.54 6.93 5.38
C ILE A 93 14.39 7.53 6.19
N GLY A 94 13.82 8.62 5.68
CA GLY A 94 12.71 9.31 6.30
C GLY A 94 11.50 9.44 5.39
N PHE A 95 10.37 9.66 6.01
CA PHE A 95 9.08 9.89 5.38
C PHE A 95 8.41 11.05 6.09
N CYS A 96 7.76 11.92 5.34
CA CYS A 96 7.06 13.06 5.88
C CYS A 96 5.85 13.43 5.00
N GLN A 97 4.76 13.86 5.63
CA GLN A 97 3.60 14.37 4.91
C GLN A 97 3.85 15.78 4.38
N TYR A 98 3.28 16.10 3.22
CA TYR A 98 3.43 17.42 2.57
C TYR A 98 2.86 18.61 3.36
N ASP A 99 2.10 18.36 4.43
CA ASP A 99 1.51 19.37 5.31
C ASP A 99 2.31 19.56 6.62
N MET A 100 3.51 18.99 6.70
CA MET A 100 4.48 19.21 7.77
C MET A 100 5.45 20.33 7.43
N VAL A 101 5.60 21.31 8.32
CA VAL A 101 6.52 22.43 8.13
C VAL A 101 7.87 22.15 8.79
N HIS A 102 8.91 22.12 7.96
CA HIS A 102 10.30 21.97 8.33
C HIS A 102 10.91 23.33 8.68
N SER A 103 10.74 23.72 9.95
CA SER A 103 11.34 24.94 10.54
C SER A 103 12.61 24.69 11.34
N ASN A 104 13.04 23.44 11.47
CA ASN A 104 14.25 23.03 12.20
C ASN A 104 15.18 22.25 11.28
N PRO A 105 16.51 22.32 11.48
CA PRO A 105 17.46 21.51 10.72
C PRO A 105 17.21 20.00 10.94
N LEU A 106 17.71 19.18 10.02
CA LEU A 106 17.68 17.73 10.19
C LEU A 106 18.42 17.35 11.49
N PRO A 107 17.85 16.45 12.31
CA PRO A 107 18.50 15.99 13.52
C PRO A 107 19.82 15.26 13.20
N ILE A 108 20.78 15.34 14.12
CA ILE A 108 22.02 14.55 14.05
C ILE A 108 21.69 13.12 14.48
N LEU A 109 21.94 12.15 13.59
CA LEU A 109 21.54 10.75 13.78
C LEU A 109 22.73 9.82 13.94
N ASN A 110 22.51 8.73 14.67
CA ASN A 110 23.39 7.58 14.74
C ASN A 110 22.64 6.30 14.32
N LYS A 111 23.34 5.16 14.23
CA LYS A 111 22.80 3.89 13.74
C LYS A 111 21.68 3.28 14.60
N ASN A 112 21.47 3.79 15.83
CA ASN A 112 20.49 3.29 16.80
C ASN A 112 19.45 4.35 17.19
N THR A 113 19.27 5.38 16.35
CA THR A 113 18.33 6.48 16.60
C THR A 113 17.22 6.50 15.56
N ILE A 114 15.97 6.39 16.01
CA ILE A 114 14.79 6.76 15.21
C ILE A 114 14.35 8.18 15.57
N VAL A 115 13.82 8.88 14.56
CA VAL A 115 13.17 10.18 14.74
C VAL A 115 11.70 9.98 14.47
N VAL A 116 10.84 10.51 15.34
CA VAL A 116 9.38 10.36 15.19
C VAL A 116 8.71 11.71 15.43
N GLN A 117 7.65 12.02 14.68
CA GLN A 117 6.78 13.14 15.00
C GLN A 117 5.98 12.79 16.27
N SER A 118 6.33 13.46 17.38
CA SER A 118 5.74 13.17 18.69
C SER A 118 4.48 13.98 18.93
N THR A 119 3.45 13.32 19.45
CA THR A 119 2.22 13.99 19.93
C THR A 119 2.36 14.59 21.34
N THR A 120 3.50 14.40 22.02
CA THR A 120 3.71 14.62 23.47
C THR A 120 2.84 13.75 24.39
N LYS A 121 2.04 12.84 23.82
CA LYS A 121 1.20 11.89 24.55
C LYS A 121 1.85 10.51 24.59
N ASN A 122 1.31 9.65 25.44
CA ASN A 122 1.69 8.25 25.50
C ASN A 122 0.73 7.42 24.66
N ILE A 123 1.21 6.32 24.08
CA ILE A 123 0.40 5.39 23.28
C ILE A 123 -0.64 4.67 24.16
N VAL A 124 -0.25 4.35 25.40
CA VAL A 124 -1.09 3.76 26.45
C VAL A 124 -0.85 4.50 27.77
N SER A 125 -1.94 4.80 28.46
CA SER A 125 -1.94 5.33 29.83
C SER A 125 -3.01 4.61 30.65
N HIS A 126 -2.68 4.22 31.89
CA HIS A 126 -3.59 3.49 32.79
C HIS A 126 -4.20 2.24 32.13
N ASN A 127 -3.38 1.47 31.40
CA ASN A 127 -3.80 0.26 30.67
C ASN A 127 -4.91 0.50 29.64
N ARG A 128 -5.01 1.73 29.10
CA ARG A 128 -5.95 2.09 28.05
C ARG A 128 -5.21 2.78 26.91
N TRP A 129 -5.60 2.43 25.68
CA TRP A 129 -5.14 3.14 24.49
C TRP A 129 -5.46 4.61 24.59
N HIS A 130 -4.54 5.45 24.11
CA HIS A 130 -4.81 6.87 23.94
C HIS A 130 -5.95 7.07 22.93
N ASN A 131 -6.80 8.09 23.12
CA ASN A 131 -7.94 8.36 22.23
C ASN A 131 -7.50 8.57 20.76
N MET A 132 -6.31 9.12 20.52
CA MET A 132 -5.78 9.26 19.16
C MET A 132 -5.36 7.93 18.52
N MET A 133 -5.13 6.88 19.30
CA MET A 133 -4.98 5.51 18.78
C MET A 133 -6.34 4.94 18.38
N CYS A 134 -7.38 5.15 19.19
CA CYS A 134 -8.75 4.64 18.98
C CYS A 134 -9.78 5.78 18.93
N PRO A 135 -9.85 6.56 17.83
CA PRO A 135 -10.74 7.72 17.78
C PRO A 135 -12.23 7.35 17.84
N ASN A 136 -12.65 6.25 17.20
CA ASN A 136 -14.00 5.67 17.38
C ASN A 136 -13.91 4.15 17.65
N PHE A 137 -14.14 3.31 16.63
CA PHE A 137 -14.21 1.85 16.71
C PHE A 137 -13.08 1.22 15.89
N ARG A 138 -11.91 1.06 16.52
CA ARG A 138 -10.76 0.36 15.89
C ARG A 138 -10.33 -0.81 16.73
N ASN A 139 -10.17 -1.97 16.09
CA ASN A 139 -9.58 -3.13 16.73
C ASN A 139 -8.05 -2.96 16.85
N LEU A 140 -7.59 -2.23 17.86
CA LEU A 140 -6.16 -2.05 18.11
C LEU A 140 -5.48 -3.31 18.65
N GLN A 141 -6.24 -4.23 19.23
CA GLN A 141 -5.71 -5.52 19.69
C GLN A 141 -5.18 -6.32 18.50
N PHE A 142 -5.90 -6.28 17.36
CA PHE A 142 -5.44 -6.90 16.12
C PHE A 142 -4.04 -6.43 15.67
N ILE A 143 -3.75 -5.13 15.80
CA ILE A 143 -2.42 -4.59 15.44
C ILE A 143 -1.33 -5.22 16.31
N LEU A 144 -1.57 -5.30 17.63
CA LEU A 144 -0.64 -5.90 18.57
C LEU A 144 -0.49 -7.41 18.35
N ASP A 145 -1.58 -8.10 18.04
CA ASP A 145 -1.57 -9.53 17.75
C ASP A 145 -0.80 -9.85 16.45
N SER A 146 -1.00 -9.05 15.40
CA SER A 146 -0.22 -9.15 14.16
C SER A 146 1.27 -8.92 14.41
N TYR A 147 1.63 -7.89 15.18
CA TYR A 147 3.02 -7.65 15.57
C TYR A 147 3.61 -8.86 16.32
N ASN A 148 2.90 -9.33 17.34
CA ASN A 148 3.34 -10.45 18.18
C ASN A 148 3.51 -11.74 17.37
N LYS A 149 2.56 -12.03 16.48
CA LYS A 149 2.62 -13.17 15.56
C LYS A 149 3.84 -13.07 14.64
N PHE A 150 4.05 -11.92 14.02
CA PHE A 150 5.15 -11.72 13.05
C PHE A 150 6.53 -11.80 13.72
N PHE A 151 6.73 -11.08 14.83
CA PHE A 151 8.01 -11.03 15.54
C PHE A 151 8.21 -12.12 16.59
N LYS A 152 7.22 -13.02 16.76
CA LYS A 152 7.20 -14.08 17.78
C LYS A 152 7.38 -13.53 19.21
N THR A 153 6.72 -12.42 19.50
CA THR A 153 6.73 -11.77 20.81
C THR A 153 5.42 -12.01 21.55
N LYS A 154 5.34 -11.56 22.80
CA LYS A 154 4.15 -11.69 23.67
C LYS A 154 3.85 -10.37 24.40
N TYR A 155 3.99 -9.25 23.71
CA TYR A 155 3.69 -7.95 24.28
C TYR A 155 2.20 -7.82 24.57
N VAL A 156 1.88 -7.24 25.72
CA VAL A 156 0.51 -6.93 26.13
C VAL A 156 0.33 -5.42 26.27
N ILE A 157 -0.90 -4.92 26.38
CA ILE A 157 -1.15 -3.47 26.45
C ILE A 157 -0.39 -2.77 27.60
N THR A 158 -0.21 -3.46 28.73
CA THR A 158 0.52 -2.94 29.90
C THR A 158 1.99 -2.70 29.60
N ASP A 159 2.58 -3.44 28.66
CA ASP A 159 3.97 -3.24 28.21
C ASP A 159 4.20 -1.90 27.52
N LEU A 160 3.13 -1.28 27.04
CA LEU A 160 3.15 -0.05 26.26
C LEU A 160 2.89 1.20 27.11
N ASN A 161 2.62 1.03 28.41
CA ASN A 161 2.37 2.16 29.32
C ASN A 161 3.54 3.15 29.33
N GLY A 162 3.23 4.43 29.14
CA GLY A 162 4.23 5.50 29.20
C GLY A 162 5.13 5.60 27.97
N LEU A 163 4.96 4.73 26.97
CA LEU A 163 5.70 4.84 25.71
C LEU A 163 5.13 5.94 24.83
N PRO A 164 5.96 6.66 24.06
CA PRO A 164 5.54 7.82 23.29
C PRO A 164 4.60 7.44 22.15
N LEU A 165 3.58 8.26 21.93
CA LEU A 165 2.71 8.18 20.77
C LEU A 165 3.26 9.05 19.63
N SER A 166 3.66 8.40 18.54
CA SER A 166 4.03 9.05 17.28
C SER A 166 2.91 8.92 16.24
N LEU A 167 2.52 10.00 15.57
CA LEU A 167 1.47 10.01 14.54
C LEU A 167 1.91 10.81 13.31
N TRP A 168 1.04 10.92 12.31
CA TRP A 168 1.22 11.65 11.05
C TRP A 168 2.31 11.09 10.13
N GLN A 169 2.62 9.80 10.31
CA GLN A 169 3.57 9.01 9.51
C GLN A 169 4.89 9.72 9.15
N THR A 170 5.34 10.60 10.05
CA THR A 170 6.51 11.45 9.85
C THR A 170 7.64 10.96 10.74
N ASN A 171 8.58 10.25 10.13
CA ASN A 171 9.61 9.50 10.85
C ASN A 171 10.91 9.43 10.05
N ILE A 172 12.03 9.19 10.73
CA ILE A 172 13.34 8.85 10.14
C ILE A 172 13.87 7.60 10.83
N TYR A 173 14.29 6.61 10.05
CA TYR A 173 14.74 5.31 10.52
C TYR A 173 16.16 5.02 10.04
N PRO A 174 17.03 4.42 10.88
CA PRO A 174 18.18 3.67 10.39
C PRO A 174 17.71 2.55 9.47
N ILE A 175 18.44 2.26 8.39
CA ILE A 175 17.98 1.31 7.37
C ILE A 175 17.58 -0.06 7.95
N LYS A 176 18.34 -0.60 8.91
CA LYS A 176 18.01 -1.90 9.52
C LYS A 176 16.63 -1.90 10.20
N ILE A 177 16.26 -0.79 10.83
CA ILE A 177 14.97 -0.65 11.52
C ILE A 177 13.85 -0.43 10.50
N PHE A 178 14.12 0.37 9.46
CA PHE A 178 13.19 0.54 8.33
C PHE A 178 12.87 -0.79 7.65
N GLU A 179 13.87 -1.61 7.32
CA GLU A 179 13.66 -2.92 6.70
C GLU A 179 12.88 -3.86 7.63
N LYS A 180 13.14 -3.82 8.94
CA LYS A 180 12.36 -4.58 9.94
C LYS A 180 10.89 -4.16 9.93
N LEU A 181 10.61 -2.85 9.91
CA LEU A 181 9.25 -2.30 9.81
C LEU A 181 8.58 -2.78 8.52
N CYS A 182 9.23 -2.59 7.37
CA CYS A 182 8.66 -2.92 6.07
C CYS A 182 8.35 -4.41 5.90
N LYS A 183 9.19 -5.30 6.43
CA LYS A 183 8.91 -6.75 6.42
C LYS A 183 7.63 -7.11 7.18
N TRP A 184 7.35 -6.42 8.29
CA TRP A 184 6.08 -6.60 8.99
C TRP A 184 4.93 -5.94 8.23
N LEU A 185 5.10 -4.70 7.76
CA LEU A 185 4.07 -3.99 6.99
C LEU A 185 3.63 -4.76 5.76
N GLU A 186 4.55 -5.43 5.06
CA GLU A 186 4.26 -6.25 3.88
C GLU A 186 3.22 -7.34 4.16
N ILE A 187 3.28 -7.96 5.35
CA ILE A 187 2.27 -8.94 5.78
C ILE A 187 1.04 -8.23 6.35
N PHE A 188 1.27 -7.19 7.16
CA PHE A 188 0.20 -6.47 7.85
C PHE A 188 -0.82 -5.85 6.89
N VAL A 189 -0.40 -5.32 5.74
CA VAL A 189 -1.33 -4.74 4.77
C VAL A 189 -2.33 -5.78 4.25
N ASP A 190 -1.91 -7.02 4.02
CA ASP A 190 -2.82 -8.09 3.59
C ASP A 190 -3.68 -8.61 4.75
N GLU A 191 -3.14 -8.62 5.96
CA GLU A 191 -3.85 -9.04 7.17
C GLU A 191 -4.95 -8.03 7.56
N ILE A 192 -4.68 -6.71 7.54
CA ILE A 192 -5.63 -5.71 8.05
C ILE A 192 -6.82 -5.45 7.12
N TYR A 193 -6.63 -5.62 5.81
CA TYR A 193 -7.65 -5.20 4.85
C TYR A 193 -9.03 -5.84 5.10
N PRO A 194 -9.17 -7.18 5.21
CA PRO A 194 -10.46 -7.82 5.41
C PRO A 194 -11.15 -7.33 6.69
N TRP A 195 -10.39 -7.19 7.77
CA TRP A 195 -10.93 -6.75 9.06
C TRP A 195 -11.35 -5.29 9.07
N SER A 196 -10.62 -4.43 8.36
CA SER A 196 -10.91 -3.00 8.33
C SER A 196 -12.19 -2.65 7.56
N ILE A 197 -12.76 -3.60 6.82
CA ILE A 197 -14.00 -3.43 6.06
C ILE A 197 -15.16 -4.24 6.65
N GLU A 198 -14.96 -4.93 7.77
CA GLU A 198 -15.98 -5.71 8.48
C GLU A 198 -16.73 -4.83 9.51
N GLU A 199 -18.05 -4.97 9.57
CA GLU A 199 -18.86 -4.37 10.65
C GLU A 199 -18.44 -4.97 12.02
N PRO A 200 -18.41 -4.18 13.12
CA PRO A 200 -18.89 -2.80 13.28
C PRO A 200 -17.79 -1.73 13.15
N TYR A 201 -16.66 -2.03 12.49
CA TYR A 201 -15.52 -1.12 12.43
C TYR A 201 -15.73 0.00 11.38
N GLU A 202 -14.95 1.09 11.48
CA GLU A 202 -15.05 2.23 10.54
C GLU A 202 -14.78 1.78 9.09
N THR A 203 -15.66 2.14 8.14
CA THR A 203 -15.53 1.77 6.71
C THR A 203 -15.36 2.96 5.76
N HIS A 204 -14.96 4.13 6.27
CA HIS A 204 -14.76 5.35 5.46
C HIS A 204 -13.34 5.49 4.89
N TRP A 205 -13.15 6.40 3.93
CA TRP A 205 -11.85 6.55 3.26
C TRP A 205 -10.79 7.04 4.23
N GLY A 206 -9.65 6.36 4.26
CA GLY A 206 -8.56 6.70 5.17
C GLY A 206 -8.59 5.99 6.51
N VAL A 207 -9.59 5.15 6.80
CA VAL A 207 -9.54 4.26 7.98
C VAL A 207 -8.32 3.35 7.91
N ILE A 208 -8.07 2.74 6.75
CA ILE A 208 -6.93 1.83 6.53
C ILE A 208 -5.60 2.55 6.70
N GLY A 209 -5.44 3.73 6.09
CA GLY A 209 -4.31 4.63 6.33
C GLY A 209 -4.15 4.90 7.84
N GLY A 210 -5.27 5.20 8.50
CA GLY A 210 -5.36 5.32 9.95
C GLY A 210 -4.82 4.11 10.71
N PHE A 211 -5.23 2.88 10.39
CA PHE A 211 -4.72 1.65 11.02
C PHE A 211 -3.20 1.52 10.86
N THR A 212 -2.71 1.74 9.65
CA THR A 212 -1.28 1.62 9.37
C THR A 212 -0.43 2.71 10.04
N GLU A 213 -0.96 3.93 10.19
CA GLU A 213 -0.33 4.95 11.03
C GLU A 213 -0.20 4.49 12.49
N ARG A 214 -1.25 3.86 13.05
CA ARG A 214 -1.20 3.31 14.42
C ARG A 214 -0.27 2.10 14.53
N ALA A 215 -0.19 1.28 13.47
CA ALA A 215 0.76 0.17 13.41
C ALA A 215 2.20 0.67 13.46
N ILE A 216 2.53 1.72 12.70
CA ILE A 216 3.83 2.39 12.75
C ILE A 216 4.08 3.01 14.14
N ALA A 217 3.06 3.63 14.75
CA ALA A 217 3.15 4.16 16.10
C ALA A 217 3.47 3.07 17.14
N LEU A 218 2.78 1.93 17.05
CA LEU A 218 3.02 0.77 17.90
C LEU A 218 4.44 0.23 17.71
N PHE A 219 4.89 0.06 16.46
CA PHE A 219 6.24 -0.35 16.15
C PHE A 219 7.27 0.58 16.79
N ASN A 220 7.14 1.89 16.60
CA ASN A 220 8.06 2.89 17.17
C ASN A 220 8.10 2.82 18.70
N ALA A 221 6.95 2.66 19.35
CA ALA A 221 6.87 2.50 20.80
C ALA A 221 7.62 1.24 21.27
N ILE A 222 7.40 0.10 20.61
CA ILE A 222 8.08 -1.15 20.96
C ILE A 222 9.59 -1.06 20.70
N GLU A 223 10.03 -0.48 19.58
CA GLU A 223 11.46 -0.26 19.31
C GLU A 223 12.10 0.56 20.44
N LYS A 224 11.43 1.60 20.94
CA LYS A 224 11.89 2.34 22.12
C LYS A 224 11.98 1.46 23.37
N LYS A 225 10.96 0.62 23.62
CA LYS A 225 10.93 -0.31 24.76
C LYS A 225 12.14 -1.26 24.76
N ILE A 226 12.58 -1.70 23.58
CA ILE A 226 13.72 -2.61 23.42
C ILE A 226 15.08 -1.90 23.30
N GLY A 227 15.13 -0.58 23.56
CA GLY A 227 16.38 0.17 23.70
C GLY A 227 16.81 1.00 22.50
N ILE A 228 15.97 1.16 21.47
CA ILE A 228 16.24 2.10 20.38
C ILE A 228 16.08 3.54 20.91
N THR A 229 17.04 4.41 20.59
CA THR A 229 16.95 5.83 20.95
C THR A 229 15.88 6.49 20.08
N THR A 230 14.94 7.20 20.69
CA THR A 230 13.88 7.91 19.97
C THR A 230 13.99 9.41 20.20
N ILE A 231 14.17 10.17 19.12
CA ILE A 231 14.13 11.63 19.13
C ILE A 231 12.76 12.10 18.65
N ALA A 232 12.15 13.02 19.39
CA ALA A 232 10.93 13.68 18.95
C ALA A 232 11.26 14.79 17.94
N TRP A 233 10.87 14.60 16.69
CA TRP A 233 10.74 15.71 15.75
C TRP A 233 9.46 16.46 16.07
N ARG A 234 9.54 17.78 16.20
CA ARG A 234 8.38 18.64 16.44
C ARG A 234 8.19 19.54 15.23
N LEU A 235 7.72 18.96 14.14
CA LEU A 235 7.29 19.71 12.97
C LEU A 235 5.91 20.29 13.22
N GLU A 236 5.64 21.47 12.65
CA GLU A 236 4.33 22.09 12.72
C GLU A 236 3.43 21.41 11.66
N HIS A 237 2.34 20.79 12.11
CA HIS A 237 1.33 20.23 11.22
C HIS A 237 0.34 21.33 10.83
N ARG A 238 0.29 21.69 9.53
CA ARG A 238 -0.62 22.72 9.00
C ARG A 238 -1.72 22.09 8.15
N PRO A 239 -2.82 21.63 8.75
CA PRO A 239 -3.94 21.12 7.97
C PRO A 239 -4.49 22.23 7.07
N ARG A 240 -4.38 22.07 5.75
CA ARG A 240 -4.79 23.13 4.82
C ARG A 240 -6.30 23.29 4.71
N ILE A 241 -7.06 22.24 4.96
CA ILE A 241 -8.53 22.18 4.96
C ILE A 241 -8.90 21.01 5.88
N LEU A 242 -9.97 21.12 6.68
CA LEU A 242 -10.52 19.97 7.41
C LEU A 242 -10.67 18.80 6.42
N ALA A 243 -10.19 17.62 6.79
CA ALA A 243 -10.34 16.43 5.96
C ALA A 243 -11.83 16.25 5.66
N VAL A 244 -12.24 16.54 4.42
CA VAL A 244 -13.60 16.27 3.99
C VAL A 244 -13.73 14.75 3.99
N GLU A 245 -14.67 14.23 4.79
CA GLU A 245 -14.98 12.82 4.80
C GLU A 245 -15.33 12.39 3.37
N ARG A 246 -14.51 11.51 2.83
CA ARG A 246 -14.76 10.89 1.53
C ARG A 246 -15.17 9.46 1.83
N PHE A 247 -16.18 8.97 1.12
CA PHE A 247 -16.43 7.54 1.09
C PHE A 247 -15.15 6.83 0.67
N GLN A 248 -14.79 5.73 1.35
CA GLN A 248 -13.64 4.88 0.97
C GLN A 248 -13.70 4.50 -0.51
N TYR A 249 -14.93 4.46 -0.99
CA TYR A 249 -15.39 4.11 -2.30
C TYR A 249 -15.92 5.36 -2.99
N ASN A 250 -15.34 5.77 -4.12
CA ASN A 250 -16.10 6.56 -5.08
C ASN A 250 -17.03 5.57 -5.83
N PRO A 251 -18.32 5.41 -5.47
CA PRO A 251 -19.17 4.37 -6.06
C PRO A 251 -19.33 4.52 -7.58
N LYS A 252 -19.03 5.70 -8.13
CA LYS A 252 -19.11 5.99 -9.57
C LYS A 252 -17.82 5.66 -10.32
N HIS A 253 -16.75 5.28 -9.65
CA HIS A 253 -15.49 4.91 -10.30
C HIS A 253 -15.62 3.49 -10.86
N TRP A 254 -15.28 3.30 -12.14
CA TRP A 254 -15.42 2.01 -12.84
C TRP A 254 -14.68 0.86 -12.14
N ILE A 255 -13.60 1.15 -11.40
CA ILE A 255 -12.86 0.15 -10.61
C ILE A 255 -13.63 -0.40 -9.39
N ASN A 256 -14.68 0.30 -8.98
CA ASN A 256 -15.54 -0.12 -7.87
C ASN A 256 -16.74 -0.95 -8.35
N GLN A 257 -16.75 -1.31 -9.64
CA GLN A 257 -17.57 -2.42 -10.17
C GLN A 257 -16.89 -3.79 -9.94
N PHE A 258 -15.79 -3.85 -9.17
CA PHE A 258 -15.01 -5.05 -8.92
C PHE A 258 -15.17 -5.55 -7.49
N ASP A 259 -15.04 -6.86 -7.32
CA ASP A 259 -15.03 -7.47 -6.00
C ASP A 259 -13.66 -7.28 -5.37
N LEU A 260 -13.64 -6.49 -4.30
CA LEU A 260 -12.43 -6.16 -3.56
C LEU A 260 -11.87 -7.35 -2.77
N ASN A 261 -12.63 -8.45 -2.69
CA ASN A 261 -12.21 -9.71 -2.10
C ASN A 261 -11.43 -10.61 -3.07
N ILE A 262 -11.22 -10.17 -4.31
CA ILE A 262 -10.49 -10.94 -5.33
C ILE A 262 -9.09 -10.34 -5.51
N TYR A 263 -8.09 -11.14 -5.16
CA TYR A 263 -6.68 -10.80 -5.27
C TYR A 263 -6.03 -11.78 -6.21
N THR A 264 -5.35 -11.31 -7.26
CA THR A 264 -4.51 -12.16 -8.10
C THR A 264 -3.06 -11.92 -7.73
N LYS A 265 -2.35 -12.97 -7.32
CA LYS A 265 -0.91 -12.95 -7.03
C LYS A 265 -0.17 -13.74 -8.09
N PHE A 266 0.84 -13.13 -8.72
CA PHE A 266 1.73 -13.86 -9.60
C PHE A 266 2.53 -14.88 -8.79
N ASN A 267 2.38 -16.16 -9.12
CA ASN A 267 3.02 -17.27 -8.43
C ASN A 267 4.23 -17.84 -9.18
N GLY A 268 4.44 -17.44 -10.43
CA GLY A 268 5.61 -17.83 -11.23
C GLY A 268 5.25 -18.25 -12.65
N THR A 269 6.19 -18.95 -13.29
CA THR A 269 6.00 -19.53 -14.62
C THR A 269 6.19 -21.05 -14.59
N LEU A 270 5.55 -21.74 -15.52
CA LEU A 270 5.71 -23.17 -15.77
C LEU A 270 6.06 -23.39 -17.25
N SER A 271 6.79 -24.47 -17.54
CA SER A 271 6.88 -24.97 -18.92
C SER A 271 5.56 -25.63 -19.32
N LYS A 272 5.23 -25.60 -20.61
CA LYS A 272 4.02 -26.24 -21.13
C LYS A 272 3.99 -27.75 -20.88
N ASP A 273 5.15 -28.40 -20.94
CA ASP A 273 5.27 -29.85 -20.69
C ASP A 273 4.95 -30.23 -19.24
N SER A 274 5.11 -29.27 -18.31
CA SER A 274 4.78 -29.46 -16.89
C SER A 274 3.32 -29.10 -16.57
N PHE A 275 2.55 -28.62 -17.55
CA PHE A 275 1.18 -28.18 -17.35
C PHE A 275 0.17 -29.27 -17.67
N ASN A 276 -0.65 -29.61 -16.69
CA ASN A 276 -1.66 -30.65 -16.82
C ASN A 276 -3.04 -30.04 -17.08
N THR A 277 -3.39 -29.91 -18.36
CA THR A 277 -4.69 -29.39 -18.81
C THR A 277 -5.88 -30.21 -18.32
N LEU A 278 -5.70 -31.49 -17.96
CA LEU A 278 -6.78 -32.35 -17.44
C LEU A 278 -7.22 -31.95 -16.02
N LYS A 279 -6.40 -31.18 -15.30
CA LYS A 279 -6.70 -30.68 -13.95
C LYS A 279 -7.25 -29.26 -13.95
N THR A 280 -7.50 -28.70 -15.13
CA THR A 280 -7.89 -27.30 -15.28
C THR A 280 -9.11 -27.17 -16.19
N ILE A 281 -9.85 -26.09 -16.03
CA ILE A 281 -11.00 -25.70 -16.83
C ILE A 281 -10.59 -24.53 -17.71
N GLU A 282 -10.66 -24.70 -19.03
CA GLU A 282 -10.39 -23.62 -19.99
C GLU A 282 -11.51 -22.57 -19.95
N VAL A 283 -11.13 -21.30 -19.88
CA VAL A 283 -12.02 -20.13 -19.96
C VAL A 283 -12.47 -19.95 -21.41
N LYS A 284 -13.78 -19.86 -21.65
CA LYS A 284 -14.34 -19.74 -23.00
C LYS A 284 -14.83 -18.33 -23.30
N ASP A 285 -14.83 -17.97 -24.58
CA ASP A 285 -15.45 -16.74 -25.08
C ASP A 285 -16.98 -16.93 -25.19
N SER A 286 -17.73 -16.50 -24.17
CA SER A 286 -19.21 -16.46 -24.08
C SER A 286 -20.03 -17.77 -24.10
N ASP A 287 -21.27 -17.65 -23.59
CA ASP A 287 -22.24 -18.72 -23.28
C ASP A 287 -22.64 -19.55 -24.51
N ASN A 288 -22.45 -20.87 -24.44
CA ASN A 288 -23.28 -21.80 -25.21
C ASN A 288 -23.46 -23.18 -24.55
N ASP A 289 -23.18 -23.32 -23.25
CA ASP A 289 -23.41 -24.61 -22.59
C ASP A 289 -23.85 -24.44 -21.13
N SER A 290 -25.10 -24.01 -20.97
CA SER A 290 -25.76 -23.84 -19.67
C SER A 290 -26.35 -25.17 -19.20
N GLN A 291 -25.49 -26.08 -18.72
CA GLN A 291 -25.94 -27.22 -17.91
C GLN A 291 -25.03 -27.43 -16.69
N ASN A 292 -25.54 -27.02 -15.51
CA ASN A 292 -25.16 -27.46 -14.16
C ASN A 292 -23.66 -27.48 -13.76
N LYS A 293 -22.77 -26.75 -14.44
CA LYS A 293 -21.34 -26.70 -14.09
C LYS A 293 -20.86 -25.27 -13.78
N ILE A 294 -19.77 -25.17 -13.03
CA ILE A 294 -19.00 -23.94 -12.89
C ILE A 294 -18.22 -23.75 -14.19
N TYR A 295 -18.34 -22.58 -14.81
CA TYR A 295 -17.55 -22.22 -15.99
C TYR A 295 -17.05 -20.79 -15.88
N TYR A 296 -16.05 -20.46 -16.70
CA TYR A 296 -15.44 -19.15 -16.72
C TYR A 296 -15.68 -18.52 -18.08
N ILE A 297 -16.23 -17.32 -18.09
CA ILE A 297 -16.48 -16.58 -19.33
C ILE A 297 -15.53 -15.39 -19.44
N LYS A 298 -15.03 -15.19 -20.65
CA LYS A 298 -14.34 -13.98 -21.08
C LYS A 298 -15.36 -13.05 -21.74
N SER A 299 -15.44 -11.79 -21.31
CA SER A 299 -16.31 -10.77 -21.89
C SER A 299 -15.57 -9.44 -22.01
N LYS A 300 -15.91 -8.63 -23.02
CA LYS A 300 -15.19 -7.39 -23.32
C LYS A 300 -16.09 -6.18 -23.05
N ILE A 301 -15.77 -5.39 -22.03
CA ILE A 301 -16.52 -4.20 -21.63
C ILE A 301 -15.62 -2.98 -21.80
N VAL A 302 -16.04 -2.01 -22.62
CA VAL A 302 -15.28 -0.76 -22.85
C VAL A 302 -13.80 -1.05 -23.20
N LYS A 303 -13.59 -2.05 -24.07
CA LYS A 303 -12.29 -2.57 -24.51
C LYS A 303 -11.46 -3.29 -23.44
N ILE A 304 -11.89 -3.31 -22.17
CA ILE A 304 -11.32 -4.12 -21.11
C ILE A 304 -11.86 -5.54 -21.24
N THR A 305 -11.00 -6.56 -21.15
CA THR A 305 -11.45 -7.95 -21.09
C THR A 305 -11.61 -8.35 -19.63
N HIS A 306 -12.78 -8.86 -19.31
CA HIS A 306 -13.21 -9.31 -18.00
C HIS A 306 -13.34 -10.83 -18.04
N ILE A 307 -12.88 -11.49 -16.98
CA ILE A 307 -13.18 -12.91 -16.75
C ILE A 307 -14.17 -12.99 -15.60
N TYR A 308 -15.21 -13.80 -15.75
CA TYR A 308 -16.20 -14.06 -14.71
C TYR A 308 -16.28 -15.55 -14.43
N ARG A 309 -16.51 -15.91 -13.16
CA ARG A 309 -16.92 -17.25 -12.77
C ARG A 309 -18.44 -17.31 -12.78
N ILE A 310 -19.02 -18.19 -13.58
CA ILE A 310 -20.45 -18.46 -13.61
C ILE A 310 -20.70 -19.75 -12.85
N SER A 311 -21.64 -19.70 -11.91
CA SER A 311 -22.20 -20.84 -11.20
C SER A 311 -23.71 -20.90 -11.49
N PRO A 312 -24.38 -22.05 -11.33
CA PRO A 312 -25.79 -22.24 -11.73
C PRO A 312 -26.77 -21.15 -11.28
N ASN A 313 -26.48 -20.47 -10.16
CA ASN A 313 -27.34 -19.44 -9.59
C ASN A 313 -26.67 -18.06 -9.42
N LYS A 314 -25.42 -17.88 -9.85
CA LYS A 314 -24.67 -16.64 -9.57
C LYS A 314 -23.52 -16.43 -10.55
N THR A 315 -23.47 -15.24 -11.13
CA THR A 315 -22.27 -14.71 -11.79
C THR A 315 -21.42 -14.01 -10.74
N SER A 316 -20.14 -14.37 -10.65
CA SER A 316 -19.20 -13.60 -9.84
C SER A 316 -19.06 -12.19 -10.41
N ASN A 317 -18.54 -11.27 -9.62
CA ASN A 317 -17.90 -10.09 -10.17
C ASN A 317 -16.65 -10.48 -11.01
N SER A 318 -16.11 -9.55 -11.79
CA SER A 318 -14.94 -9.81 -12.64
C SER A 318 -13.74 -10.27 -11.81
N ILE A 319 -13.17 -11.42 -12.14
CA ILE A 319 -12.05 -12.05 -11.43
C ILE A 319 -10.67 -11.70 -12.04
N ILE A 320 -10.63 -11.34 -13.33
CA ILE A 320 -9.44 -10.83 -14.04
C ILE A 320 -9.86 -9.67 -14.95
N LEU A 321 -8.95 -8.71 -15.16
CA LEU A 321 -9.09 -7.61 -16.11
C LEU A 321 -7.85 -7.51 -17.01
N TYR A 322 -8.07 -7.29 -18.31
CA TYR A 322 -7.04 -6.91 -19.28
C TYR A 322 -7.41 -5.63 -20.00
N ILE A 323 -6.45 -4.74 -20.24
CA ILE A 323 -6.69 -3.41 -20.83
C ILE A 323 -5.77 -3.24 -22.04
N PRO A 324 -6.30 -2.93 -23.24
CA PRO A 324 -5.50 -2.87 -24.46
C PRO A 324 -4.55 -1.66 -24.49
N GLU A 325 -3.39 -1.86 -25.11
CA GLU A 325 -2.27 -0.90 -25.19
C GLU A 325 -2.64 0.51 -25.69
N ASN A 326 -3.71 0.63 -26.48
CA ASN A 326 -4.04 1.84 -27.23
C ASN A 326 -4.92 2.85 -26.47
N ILE A 327 -5.28 2.58 -25.21
CA ILE A 327 -5.99 3.55 -24.37
C ILE A 327 -4.95 4.49 -23.76
N LYS A 328 -4.72 5.65 -24.39
CA LYS A 328 -3.72 6.66 -23.97
C LYS A 328 -3.83 7.15 -22.51
N GLN A 329 -4.98 6.94 -21.85
CA GLN A 329 -5.19 7.24 -20.42
C GLN A 329 -4.70 6.14 -19.47
N PHE A 330 -4.35 4.96 -20.00
CA PHE A 330 -3.97 3.77 -19.24
C PHE A 330 -2.47 3.46 -19.44
N LYS A 331 -1.60 4.40 -19.08
CA LYS A 331 -0.14 4.22 -19.24
C LYS A 331 0.37 3.03 -18.39
N LYS A 332 0.83 1.96 -19.07
CA LYS A 332 1.91 1.00 -18.72
C LYS A 332 2.17 0.66 -17.23
N ARG A 333 1.21 0.16 -16.43
CA ARG A 333 1.43 0.07 -14.95
C ARG A 333 0.81 -1.10 -14.18
N TYR A 334 0.63 -2.26 -14.82
CA TYR A 334 0.15 -3.45 -14.11
C TYR A 334 0.97 -4.65 -14.59
N GLN A 335 1.75 -5.25 -13.69
CA GLN A 335 2.28 -6.60 -13.92
C GLN A 335 1.08 -7.53 -13.86
N ALA A 336 0.48 -7.80 -15.03
CA ALA A 336 -0.36 -8.94 -15.35
C ALA A 336 -0.54 -8.87 -16.87
N ILE A 337 0.33 -9.61 -17.57
CA ILE A 337 0.47 -9.76 -19.03
C ILE A 337 0.40 -8.44 -19.85
N GLN A 338 1.55 -8.01 -20.38
CA GLN A 338 1.66 -6.88 -21.32
C GLN A 338 1.23 -7.21 -22.77
N ASP A 339 0.64 -8.38 -22.98
CA ASP A 339 0.17 -8.91 -24.25
C ASP A 339 -1.34 -9.07 -24.23
N SER A 340 -1.94 -9.08 -25.42
CA SER A 340 -3.36 -9.41 -25.57
C SER A 340 -3.69 -10.73 -24.90
N LEU A 341 -4.71 -10.79 -24.05
CA LEU A 341 -5.27 -12.07 -23.58
C LEU A 341 -5.77 -12.95 -24.73
N ASP A 342 -5.96 -12.39 -25.93
CA ASP A 342 -6.23 -13.17 -27.14
C ASP A 342 -5.02 -14.02 -27.57
N ASN A 343 -3.81 -13.72 -27.05
CA ASN A 343 -2.59 -14.49 -27.25
C ASN A 343 -2.42 -15.62 -26.22
N TYR A 344 -3.40 -15.82 -25.34
CA TYR A 344 -3.34 -16.81 -24.28
C TYR A 344 -4.58 -17.70 -24.26
N ARG A 345 -4.37 -18.99 -24.00
CA ARG A 345 -5.44 -19.84 -23.47
C ARG A 345 -5.43 -19.71 -21.96
N ILE A 346 -6.59 -19.43 -21.40
CA ILE A 346 -6.72 -19.17 -19.97
C ILE A 346 -7.33 -20.40 -19.35
N HIS A 347 -6.70 -20.92 -18.30
CA HIS A 347 -7.20 -22.09 -17.58
C HIS A 347 -7.35 -21.77 -16.09
N TYR A 348 -8.26 -22.47 -15.43
CA TYR A 348 -8.51 -22.32 -14.00
C TYR A 348 -8.53 -23.68 -13.30
N ASP A 349 -7.93 -23.83 -12.12
CA ASP A 349 -8.01 -25.06 -11.33
C ASP A 349 -8.90 -24.93 -10.08
N GLU A 350 -9.25 -26.05 -9.46
CA GLU A 350 -10.05 -26.08 -8.23
C GLU A 350 -9.35 -25.44 -7.02
N SER A 351 -8.03 -25.18 -7.12
CA SER A 351 -7.22 -24.50 -6.10
C SER A 351 -7.13 -22.98 -6.34
N GLU A 352 -8.02 -22.45 -7.17
CA GLU A 352 -8.15 -21.04 -7.52
C GLU A 352 -6.99 -20.44 -8.32
N ASN A 353 -6.12 -21.27 -8.91
CA ASN A 353 -5.06 -20.79 -9.80
C ASN A 353 -5.61 -20.52 -11.21
N ILE A 354 -5.18 -19.40 -11.78
CA ILE A 354 -5.30 -19.05 -13.18
C ILE A 354 -3.96 -19.34 -13.87
N TYR A 355 -4.05 -20.03 -14.99
CA TYR A 355 -2.92 -20.32 -15.86
C TYR A 355 -3.13 -19.62 -17.19
N LEU A 356 -2.14 -18.87 -17.64
CA LEU A 356 -2.17 -18.14 -18.89
C LEU A 356 -1.16 -18.82 -19.80
N GLU A 357 -1.65 -19.76 -20.61
CA GLU A 357 -0.86 -20.53 -21.57
C GLU A 357 -0.61 -19.67 -22.80
N SER A 358 0.64 -19.27 -23.04
CA SER A 358 0.99 -18.50 -24.24
C SER A 358 0.73 -19.33 -25.50
N ILE A 359 0.08 -18.72 -26.49
CA ILE A 359 -0.15 -19.35 -27.80
C ILE A 359 1.14 -19.33 -28.63
N SER A 360 1.99 -18.32 -28.46
CA SER A 360 3.23 -18.13 -29.23
C SER A 360 4.49 -18.65 -28.53
N GLU A 361 4.45 -18.86 -27.22
CA GLU A 361 5.63 -19.26 -26.42
C GLU A 361 5.38 -20.55 -25.64
N ASN A 362 6.44 -21.29 -25.33
CA ASN A 362 6.35 -22.53 -24.55
C ASN A 362 6.30 -22.28 -23.02
N ILE A 363 5.56 -21.24 -22.60
CA ILE A 363 5.52 -20.73 -21.23
C ILE A 363 4.06 -20.58 -20.78
N ILE A 364 3.84 -20.88 -19.50
CA ILE A 364 2.57 -20.65 -18.82
C ILE A 364 2.81 -19.77 -17.61
N TYR A 365 2.04 -18.69 -17.50
CA TYR A 365 2.08 -17.81 -16.34
C TYR A 365 1.05 -18.24 -15.31
N VAL A 366 1.46 -18.40 -14.06
CA VAL A 366 0.58 -18.86 -12.98
C VAL A 366 0.25 -17.70 -12.06
N TRP A 367 -1.04 -17.49 -11.85
CA TRP A 367 -1.60 -16.51 -10.94
C TRP A 367 -2.50 -17.22 -9.96
N ASN A 368 -2.30 -17.02 -8.66
CA ASN A 368 -3.25 -17.51 -7.67
C ASN A 368 -4.33 -16.45 -7.46
N THR A 369 -5.58 -16.81 -7.70
CA THR A 369 -6.74 -16.02 -7.29
C THR A 369 -7.02 -16.38 -5.85
N ILE A 370 -7.10 -15.40 -4.97
CA ILE A 370 -7.63 -15.61 -3.62
C ILE A 370 -8.98 -14.94 -3.63
N ILE A 371 -10.05 -15.74 -3.64
CA ILE A 371 -11.41 -15.24 -3.46
C ILE A 371 -11.75 -15.40 -1.98
N LYS A 372 -11.68 -14.30 -1.21
CA LYS A 372 -12.19 -14.33 0.18
C LYS A 372 -13.71 -14.23 0.13
N TYR A 373 -14.39 -15.37 0.27
CA TYR A 373 -15.83 -15.38 0.53
C TYR A 373 -16.08 -14.77 1.91
N THR A 374 -16.66 -13.57 1.95
CA THR A 374 -17.32 -13.01 3.13
C THR A 374 -18.69 -13.60 3.30
#